data_AF-A0A0E1QCY0-F1
#
_entry.id   AF-A0A0E1QCY0-F1
#
_cell.length_a   1.000
_cell.length_b   1.000
_cell.length_c   1.000
_cell.angle_alpha   90.00
_cell.angle_beta   90.00
_cell.angle_gamma   90.00
#
_symmetry.space_group_name_H-M   'P 1'
#
loop_
_entity.id
_entity.type
_entity.pdbx_description
1 polymer ?
#
loop_
_entity_poly.entity_id
_entity_poly.type
_entity_poly.pdbx_seq_one_letter_code
_entity_poly.pdbx_strand_id
1 'polypeptide(L)'
;MIEVMVQLKNVSKKFLENKSLAVDKVSLDINKGEFLTILGPSGCGKTTTLRMIAGFEDQSDGQIFINGEEVSKVPAYKRCVNTVFQSYALFPHMNIFENVAFGLKVKNVPESKIKEKVTEMLKMVQLEGYGNRMPSELSGGQKQRVAIARAVINNPKVLLLDEPLGALDLKLRKQMQLELKQLQRKLGITFIYVTHDQEEALTMSDRIVVMNEGVIEHVGTPADIYERPKTKFVANFIGETNLFEGKILEKDDNKYLLDEDDGEEILITGSPTSMTQEVCLAIRPERIKLSNNVDNGMVGIKVSVKERIYNGSVIKTVVVTQNGREFVVSEPISDVYSLDTHNKNYVFATWNPKHAVVMH
;
A
#
# COMPACT_ATOMS: atom_id res chain seq x y z
N MET A 1 18.88 18.45 -0.88
CA MET A 1 17.68 18.48 -1.74
C MET A 1 17.37 17.04 -2.13
N ILE A 2 16.11 16.63 -2.05
CA ILE A 2 15.68 15.29 -2.47
C ILE A 2 15.69 15.25 -4.01
N GLU A 3 16.41 14.30 -4.58
CA GLU A 3 16.54 14.15 -6.04
C GLU A 3 15.37 13.31 -6.58
N VAL A 4 14.58 13.88 -7.50
CA VAL A 4 13.44 13.20 -8.12
C VAL A 4 13.94 12.30 -9.26
N MET A 5 13.63 11.00 -9.17
CA MET A 5 13.99 10.00 -10.17
C MET A 5 12.91 9.80 -11.23
N VAL A 6 11.63 9.81 -10.85
CA VAL A 6 10.50 9.76 -11.80
C VAL A 6 9.52 10.85 -11.45
N GLN A 7 9.06 11.58 -12.46
CA GLN A 7 8.07 12.63 -12.30
C GLN A 7 6.96 12.49 -13.33
N LEU A 8 5.73 12.43 -12.83
CA LEU A 8 4.50 12.51 -13.63
C LEU A 8 3.96 13.93 -13.50
N LYS A 9 3.72 14.61 -14.63
CA LYS A 9 3.09 15.94 -14.65
C LYS A 9 1.74 15.85 -15.37
N ASN A 10 0.67 15.92 -14.59
CA ASN A 10 -0.73 15.90 -15.05
C ASN A 10 -1.01 14.79 -16.07
N VAL A 11 -0.46 13.60 -15.83
CA VAL A 11 -0.56 12.47 -16.75
C VAL A 11 -1.98 11.94 -16.76
N SER A 12 -2.55 11.82 -17.96
CA SER A 12 -3.90 11.27 -18.16
C SER A 12 -3.88 10.15 -19.19
N LYS A 13 -4.78 9.18 -19.03
CA LYS A 13 -5.01 8.12 -20.02
C LYS A 13 -6.49 7.93 -20.28
N LYS A 14 -6.85 8.03 -21.56
CA LYS A 14 -8.15 7.63 -22.10
C LYS A 14 -7.96 6.45 -23.05
N PHE A 15 -8.79 5.43 -22.91
CA PHE A 15 -8.87 4.34 -23.90
C PHE A 15 -9.95 4.65 -24.92
N LEU A 16 -9.74 4.31 -26.18
CA LEU A 16 -10.69 4.64 -27.26
C LEU A 16 -12.07 3.99 -27.06
N GLU A 17 -12.09 2.80 -26.45
CA GLU A 17 -13.31 2.02 -26.20
C GLU A 17 -14.09 2.50 -24.97
N ASN A 18 -13.45 3.26 -24.06
CA ASN A 18 -14.04 3.69 -22.80
C ASN A 18 -14.06 5.22 -22.70
N LYS A 19 -15.24 5.82 -22.54
CA LYS A 19 -15.35 7.29 -22.46
C LYS A 19 -14.75 7.87 -21.18
N SER A 20 -14.57 7.06 -20.12
CA SER A 20 -13.97 7.44 -18.86
C SER A 20 -12.43 7.44 -18.90
N LEU A 21 -11.82 8.31 -18.10
CA LEU A 21 -10.37 8.35 -17.91
C LEU A 21 -9.94 7.18 -17.02
N ALA A 22 -9.00 6.38 -17.49
CA ALA A 22 -8.39 5.32 -16.69
C ALA A 22 -7.35 5.88 -15.70
N VAL A 23 -6.77 7.03 -16.05
CA VAL A 23 -5.89 7.86 -15.22
C VAL A 23 -6.23 9.31 -15.52
N ASP A 24 -6.47 10.13 -14.51
CA ASP A 24 -6.89 11.54 -14.65
C ASP A 24 -5.93 12.48 -13.92
N LYS A 25 -5.16 13.25 -14.70
CA LYS A 25 -4.27 14.34 -14.27
C LYS A 25 -3.37 13.97 -13.09
N VAL A 26 -2.81 12.77 -13.12
CA VAL A 26 -1.91 12.30 -12.08
C VAL A 26 -0.60 13.09 -12.10
N SER A 27 -0.32 13.76 -10.99
CA SER A 27 0.95 14.44 -10.73
C SER A 27 1.63 13.80 -9.52
N LEU A 28 2.85 13.30 -9.71
CA LEU A 28 3.56 12.51 -8.72
C LEU A 28 5.07 12.60 -8.90
N ASP A 29 5.77 12.91 -7.81
CA ASP A 29 7.23 12.85 -7.72
C ASP A 29 7.68 11.62 -6.91
N ILE A 30 8.57 10.85 -7.51
CA ILE A 30 9.17 9.63 -6.97
C ILE A 30 10.66 9.87 -6.77
N ASN A 31 11.11 9.73 -5.53
CA ASN A 31 12.47 10.07 -5.15
C ASN A 31 13.45 8.98 -5.55
N LYS A 32 14.70 9.36 -5.78
CA LYS A 32 15.77 8.43 -6.08
C LYS A 32 16.03 7.46 -4.92
N GLY A 33 16.02 6.17 -5.24
CA GLY A 33 16.25 5.10 -4.26
C GLY A 33 15.08 4.86 -3.31
N GLU A 34 13.90 5.42 -3.60
CA GLU A 34 12.68 5.19 -2.83
C GLU A 34 12.00 3.88 -3.25
N PHE A 35 11.39 3.18 -2.29
CA PHE A 35 10.41 2.13 -2.55
C PHE A 35 9.00 2.74 -2.49
N LEU A 36 8.45 3.11 -3.65
CA LEU A 36 7.10 3.64 -3.76
C LEU A 36 6.12 2.54 -4.15
N THR A 37 5.02 2.41 -3.41
CA THR A 37 3.90 1.53 -3.80
C THR A 37 2.71 2.33 -4.31
N ILE A 38 2.16 1.93 -5.46
CA ILE A 38 0.86 2.37 -5.96
C ILE A 38 -0.16 1.30 -5.55
N LEU A 39 -1.10 1.70 -4.71
CA LEU A 39 -2.09 0.86 -4.06
C LEU A 39 -3.50 1.35 -4.41
N GLY A 40 -4.47 0.44 -4.50
CA GLY A 40 -5.86 0.79 -4.78
C GLY A 40 -6.67 -0.39 -5.33
N PRO A 41 -7.99 -0.23 -5.52
CA PRO A 41 -8.86 -1.28 -6.03
C PRO A 41 -8.51 -1.74 -7.44
N SER A 42 -9.05 -2.89 -7.86
CA SER A 42 -8.97 -3.32 -9.26
C SER A 42 -9.59 -2.27 -10.18
N GLY A 43 -8.90 -1.97 -11.29
CA GLY A 43 -9.40 -1.00 -12.28
C GLY A 43 -9.13 0.48 -11.97
N CYS A 44 -8.52 0.85 -10.82
CA CYS A 44 -8.28 2.27 -10.49
C CYS A 44 -7.11 2.94 -11.23
N GLY A 45 -6.50 2.26 -12.20
CA GLY A 45 -5.45 2.85 -13.05
C GLY A 45 -3.99 2.53 -12.67
N LYS A 46 -3.72 1.74 -11.62
CA LYS A 46 -2.35 1.44 -11.14
C LYS A 46 -1.43 0.86 -12.22
N THR A 47 -1.83 -0.25 -12.83
CA THR A 47 -1.06 -0.93 -13.88
C THR A 47 -0.95 -0.06 -15.13
N THR A 48 -1.98 0.73 -15.44
CA THR A 48 -1.95 1.71 -16.53
C THR A 48 -0.87 2.77 -16.28
N THR A 49 -0.84 3.36 -15.08
CA THR A 49 0.21 4.30 -14.65
C THR A 49 1.61 3.68 -14.76
N LEU A 50 1.78 2.45 -14.25
CA LEU A 50 3.06 1.74 -14.32
C LEU A 50 3.50 1.47 -15.78
N ARG A 51 2.57 1.05 -16.65
CA ARG A 51 2.85 0.81 -18.08
C ARG A 51 3.18 2.09 -18.83
N MET A 52 2.56 3.21 -18.47
CA MET A 52 2.92 4.52 -19.02
C MET A 52 4.33 4.93 -18.62
N ILE A 53 4.77 4.67 -17.38
CA ILE A 53 6.18 4.90 -16.97
C ILE A 53 7.13 3.96 -17.75
N ALA A 54 6.74 2.70 -17.94
CA ALA A 54 7.52 1.72 -18.68
C ALA A 54 7.62 2.02 -20.19
N GLY A 55 6.67 2.78 -20.74
CA GLY A 55 6.54 3.01 -22.19
C GLY A 55 5.87 1.86 -22.94
N PHE A 56 5.12 1.00 -22.23
CA PHE A 56 4.26 -0.02 -22.82
C PHE A 56 2.86 0.51 -23.15
N GLU A 57 2.50 1.68 -22.62
CA GLU A 57 1.28 2.39 -22.90
C GLU A 57 1.61 3.87 -23.10
N ASP A 58 1.04 4.51 -24.11
CA ASP A 58 1.20 5.96 -24.30
C ASP A 58 0.17 6.72 -23.47
N GLN A 59 0.58 7.77 -22.76
CA GLN A 59 -0.34 8.70 -22.12
C GLN A 59 -1.12 9.52 -23.16
N SER A 60 -2.36 9.87 -22.84
CA SER A 60 -3.21 10.73 -23.67
C SER A 60 -2.86 12.21 -23.51
N ASP A 61 -2.44 12.61 -22.32
CA ASP A 61 -2.00 13.98 -21.99
C ASP A 61 -0.98 13.94 -20.84
N GLY A 62 -0.29 15.06 -20.64
CA GLY A 62 0.74 15.23 -19.62
C GLY A 62 2.11 14.70 -20.04
N GLN A 63 3.05 14.75 -19.11
CA GLN A 63 4.47 14.45 -19.36
C GLN A 63 5.05 13.51 -18.31
N ILE A 64 5.98 12.66 -18.75
CA ILE A 64 6.71 11.73 -17.89
C ILE A 64 8.19 12.03 -18.01
N PHE A 65 8.84 12.25 -16.87
CA PHE A 65 10.29 12.46 -16.78
C PHE A 65 10.93 11.33 -15.98
N ILE A 66 12.09 10.86 -16.44
CA ILE A 66 12.91 9.87 -15.74
C ILE A 66 14.34 10.40 -15.68
N ASN A 67 14.87 10.52 -14.47
CA ASN A 67 16.20 11.08 -14.21
C ASN A 67 16.39 12.46 -14.88
N GLY A 68 15.36 13.30 -14.82
CA GLY A 68 15.34 14.65 -15.41
C GLY A 68 15.09 14.70 -16.91
N GLU A 69 15.07 13.57 -17.63
CA GLU A 69 14.83 13.52 -19.07
C GLU A 69 13.35 13.24 -19.37
N GLU A 70 12.75 13.99 -20.28
CA GLU A 70 11.38 13.70 -20.74
C GLU A 70 11.35 12.42 -21.58
N VAL A 71 10.59 11.43 -21.14
CA VAL A 71 10.47 10.12 -21.80
C VAL A 71 9.09 9.89 -22.42
N SER A 72 8.21 10.89 -22.41
CA SER A 72 6.83 10.86 -22.90
C SER A 72 6.65 10.21 -24.27
N LYS A 73 7.63 10.35 -25.18
CA LYS A 73 7.62 9.79 -26.55
C LYS A 73 8.76 8.78 -26.79
N VAL A 74 9.49 8.41 -25.74
CA VAL A 74 10.60 7.46 -25.81
C VAL A 74 10.02 6.05 -25.73
N PRO A 75 10.32 5.15 -26.68
CA PRO A 75 9.81 3.79 -26.64
C PRO A 75 10.43 3.00 -25.48
N ALA A 76 9.71 1.99 -24.97
CA ALA A 76 10.10 1.20 -23.79
C ALA A 76 11.56 0.74 -23.78
N TYR A 77 12.05 0.18 -24.89
CA TYR A 77 13.41 -0.36 -24.99
C TYR A 77 14.54 0.69 -24.92
N LYS A 78 14.22 1.99 -25.02
CA LYS A 78 15.16 3.10 -24.85
C LYS A 78 15.05 3.78 -23.48
N ARG A 79 14.03 3.46 -22.67
CA ARG A 79 13.87 4.03 -21.33
C ARG A 79 14.84 3.36 -20.37
N CYS A 80 15.41 4.12 -19.43
CA CYS A 80 16.32 3.59 -18.40
C CYS A 80 15.60 2.85 -17.26
N VAL A 81 14.58 2.05 -17.59
CA VAL A 81 13.73 1.32 -16.64
C VAL A 81 13.60 -0.13 -17.05
N ASN A 82 13.45 -1.02 -16.06
CA ASN A 82 13.14 -2.43 -16.31
C ASN A 82 11.88 -2.83 -15.55
N THR A 83 11.10 -3.75 -16.14
CA THR A 83 9.82 -4.19 -15.58
C THR A 83 9.83 -5.68 -15.24
N VAL A 84 9.32 -6.03 -14.07
CA VAL A 84 8.94 -7.39 -13.69
C VAL A 84 7.43 -7.49 -13.75
N PHE A 85 6.94 -8.34 -14.65
CA PHE A 85 5.50 -8.58 -14.85
C PHE A 85 4.99 -9.64 -13.87
N GLN A 86 3.66 -9.64 -13.64
CA GLN A 86 2.95 -10.58 -12.79
C GLN A 86 3.23 -12.06 -13.12
N SER A 87 3.36 -12.41 -14.41
CA SER A 87 3.64 -13.79 -14.86
C SER A 87 5.14 -14.16 -14.83
N TYR A 88 5.99 -13.29 -14.29
CA TYR A 88 7.47 -13.34 -14.31
C TYR A 88 8.10 -13.25 -15.71
N ALA A 89 7.37 -13.66 -16.75
CA ALA A 89 7.76 -13.66 -18.16
C ALA A 89 9.14 -14.27 -18.40
N LEU A 90 9.50 -15.35 -17.69
CA LEU A 90 10.75 -16.08 -17.91
C LEU A 90 10.71 -16.79 -19.27
N PHE A 91 11.84 -16.86 -19.97
CA PHE A 91 11.95 -17.58 -21.23
C PHE A 91 12.01 -19.09 -20.94
N PRO A 92 10.96 -19.86 -21.30
CA PRO A 92 10.85 -21.26 -20.89
C PRO A 92 11.85 -22.17 -21.61
N HIS A 93 12.39 -21.71 -22.75
CA HIS A 93 13.36 -22.42 -23.58
C HIS A 93 14.82 -22.08 -23.23
N MET A 94 15.04 -21.23 -22.23
CA MET A 94 16.37 -20.84 -21.75
C MET A 94 16.55 -21.32 -20.31
N ASN A 95 17.77 -21.73 -19.94
CA ASN A 95 18.09 -22.02 -18.55
C ASN A 95 18.16 -20.74 -17.70
N ILE A 96 18.35 -20.88 -16.38
CA ILE A 96 18.36 -19.73 -15.47
C ILE A 96 19.53 -18.77 -15.76
N PHE A 97 20.71 -19.31 -16.07
CA PHE A 97 21.87 -18.50 -16.44
C PHE A 97 21.56 -17.65 -17.69
N GLU A 98 20.98 -18.26 -18.73
CA GLU A 98 20.61 -17.60 -19.98
C GLU A 98 19.52 -16.57 -19.79
N ASN A 99 18.50 -16.87 -18.98
CA ASN A 99 17.45 -15.92 -18.62
C ASN A 99 18.04 -14.64 -18.01
N VAL A 100 18.95 -14.79 -17.04
CA VAL A 100 19.59 -13.65 -16.38
C VAL A 100 20.62 -12.97 -17.29
N ALA A 101 21.39 -13.73 -18.07
CA ALA A 101 22.40 -13.20 -18.99
C ALA A 101 21.83 -12.45 -20.21
N PHE A 102 20.57 -12.71 -20.57
CA PHE A 102 19.97 -12.25 -21.84
C PHE A 102 20.22 -10.77 -22.13
N GLY A 103 19.93 -9.89 -21.18
CA GLY A 103 20.11 -8.44 -21.35
C GLY A 103 21.56 -8.01 -21.56
N LEU A 104 22.52 -8.72 -20.96
CA LEU A 104 23.95 -8.46 -21.17
C LEU A 104 24.43 -8.96 -22.54
N LYS A 105 23.90 -10.11 -23.01
CA LYS A 105 24.18 -10.66 -24.34
C LYS A 105 23.71 -9.70 -25.44
N VAL A 106 22.50 -9.15 -25.31
CA VAL A 106 21.96 -8.15 -26.27
C VAL A 106 22.83 -6.88 -26.31
N LYS A 107 23.44 -6.50 -25.19
CA LYS A 107 24.39 -5.36 -25.12
C LYS A 107 25.82 -5.72 -25.56
N ASN A 108 26.06 -6.92 -26.07
CA ASN A 108 27.38 -7.42 -26.50
C ASN A 108 28.45 -7.30 -25.40
N VAL A 109 28.08 -7.53 -24.13
CA VAL A 109 29.04 -7.57 -23.03
C VAL A 109 29.95 -8.80 -23.19
N PRO A 110 31.28 -8.69 -22.97
CA PRO A 110 32.19 -9.83 -23.07
C PRO A 110 31.76 -11.02 -22.20
N GLU A 111 31.89 -12.24 -22.75
CA GLU A 111 31.38 -13.47 -22.11
C GLU A 111 31.96 -13.71 -20.70
N SER A 112 33.25 -13.41 -20.50
CA SER A 112 33.89 -13.50 -19.18
C SER A 112 33.20 -12.62 -18.14
N LYS A 113 32.85 -11.38 -18.51
CA LYS A 113 32.11 -10.44 -17.66
C LYS A 113 30.65 -10.85 -17.46
N ILE A 114 30.02 -11.48 -18.46
CA ILE A 114 28.67 -12.02 -18.31
C ILE A 114 28.66 -13.10 -17.23
N LYS A 115 29.60 -14.05 -17.29
CA LYS A 115 29.68 -15.15 -16.32
C LYS A 115 29.84 -14.63 -14.90
N GLU A 116 30.76 -13.70 -14.69
CA GLU A 116 31.00 -13.05 -13.39
C GLU A 116 29.73 -12.37 -12.85
N LYS A 117 29.11 -11.49 -13.65
CA LYS A 117 27.90 -10.74 -13.24
C LYS A 117 26.71 -11.65 -12.96
N VAL A 118 26.50 -12.69 -13.78
CA VAL A 118 25.38 -13.62 -13.57
C VAL A 118 25.60 -14.44 -12.30
N THR A 119 26.83 -14.91 -12.05
CA THR A 119 27.16 -15.63 -10.81
C THR A 119 26.95 -14.76 -9.58
N GLU A 120 27.41 -13.51 -9.59
CA GLU A 120 27.20 -12.57 -8.49
C GLU A 120 25.70 -12.29 -8.28
N MET A 121 24.96 -12.09 -9.37
CA MET A 121 23.52 -11.80 -9.30
C MET A 121 22.73 -12.98 -8.76
N LEU A 122 23.02 -14.20 -9.21
CA LEU A 122 22.38 -15.42 -8.68
C LEU A 122 22.68 -15.61 -7.20
N LYS A 123 23.92 -15.33 -6.77
CA LYS A 123 24.27 -15.34 -5.34
C LYS A 123 23.48 -14.29 -4.56
N MET A 124 23.33 -13.08 -5.11
CA MET A 124 22.58 -11.99 -4.48
C MET A 124 21.11 -12.35 -4.24
N VAL A 125 20.48 -13.07 -5.18
CA VAL A 125 19.10 -13.54 -5.02
C VAL A 125 18.99 -14.93 -4.36
N GLN A 126 20.08 -15.44 -3.79
CA GLN A 126 20.17 -16.74 -3.10
C GLN A 126 19.81 -17.95 -3.99
N LEU A 127 20.22 -17.90 -5.25
CA LEU A 127 20.08 -18.97 -6.25
C LEU A 127 21.46 -19.46 -6.74
N GLU A 128 22.46 -19.44 -5.88
CA GLU A 128 23.80 -19.96 -6.19
C GLU A 128 23.70 -21.45 -6.60
N GLY A 129 24.31 -21.81 -7.73
CA GLY A 129 24.25 -23.16 -8.30
C GLY A 129 23.01 -23.47 -9.15
N TYR A 130 22.05 -22.57 -9.31
CA TYR A 130 20.81 -22.83 -10.06
C TYR A 130 20.93 -22.54 -11.56
N GLY A 131 22.07 -22.02 -12.04
CA GLY A 131 22.24 -21.52 -13.40
C GLY A 131 21.84 -22.50 -14.52
N ASN A 132 22.09 -23.80 -14.34
CA ASN A 132 21.80 -24.82 -15.34
C ASN A 132 20.36 -25.35 -15.33
N ARG A 133 19.55 -24.96 -14.32
CA ARG A 133 18.16 -25.39 -14.23
C ARG A 133 17.29 -24.68 -15.26
N MET A 134 16.17 -25.29 -15.60
CA MET A 134 15.10 -24.71 -16.40
C MET A 134 14.06 -24.02 -15.50
N PRO A 135 13.33 -23.00 -16.00
CA PRO A 135 12.27 -22.36 -15.24
C PRO A 135 11.20 -23.32 -14.71
N SER A 136 10.91 -24.41 -15.42
CA SER A 136 9.95 -25.45 -15.00
C SER A 136 10.37 -26.18 -13.72
N GLU A 137 11.66 -26.20 -13.38
CA GLU A 137 12.21 -26.88 -12.20
C GLU A 137 12.21 -25.99 -10.94
N LEU A 138 11.69 -24.76 -11.05
CA LEU A 138 11.71 -23.77 -9.98
C LEU A 138 10.33 -23.61 -9.31
N SER A 139 10.35 -23.38 -7.99
CA SER A 139 9.17 -22.91 -7.25
C SER A 139 8.76 -21.49 -7.67
N GLY A 140 7.56 -21.04 -7.29
CA GLY A 140 7.07 -19.69 -7.60
C GLY A 140 8.03 -18.58 -7.13
N GLY A 141 8.49 -18.65 -5.88
CA GLY A 141 9.42 -17.66 -5.33
C GLY A 141 10.81 -17.73 -5.98
N GLN A 142 11.26 -18.91 -6.38
CA GLN A 142 12.51 -19.06 -7.15
C GLN A 142 12.38 -18.44 -8.54
N LYS A 143 11.27 -18.65 -9.25
CA LYS A 143 10.99 -17.97 -10.54
C LYS A 143 10.99 -16.46 -10.38
N GLN A 144 10.37 -15.95 -9.32
CA GLN A 144 10.36 -14.51 -9.04
C GLN A 144 11.78 -13.97 -8.82
N ARG A 145 12.61 -14.65 -8.02
CA ARG A 145 14.02 -14.27 -7.82
C ARG A 145 14.81 -14.21 -9.12
N VAL A 146 14.59 -15.17 -10.02
CA VAL A 146 15.20 -15.15 -11.37
C VAL A 146 14.70 -13.95 -12.18
N ALA A 147 13.40 -13.65 -12.13
CA ALA A 147 12.83 -12.51 -12.86
C ALA A 147 13.39 -11.17 -12.35
N ILE A 148 13.53 -11.03 -11.03
CA ILE A 148 14.15 -9.86 -10.40
C ILE A 148 15.63 -9.77 -10.82
N ALA A 149 16.40 -10.85 -10.69
CA ALA A 149 17.81 -10.91 -11.10
C ALA A 149 17.99 -10.47 -12.56
N ARG A 150 17.16 -10.99 -13.47
CA ARG A 150 17.14 -10.60 -14.88
C ARG A 150 16.82 -9.12 -15.07
N ALA A 151 15.91 -8.57 -14.26
CA ALA A 151 15.55 -7.16 -14.35
C ALA A 151 16.63 -6.24 -13.78
N VAL A 152 17.39 -6.65 -12.76
CA VAL A 152 18.39 -5.79 -12.12
C VAL A 152 19.80 -5.90 -12.71
N ILE A 153 20.15 -6.99 -13.41
CA ILE A 153 21.52 -7.23 -13.92
C ILE A 153 22.05 -6.14 -14.87
N ASN A 154 21.15 -5.40 -15.50
CA ASN A 154 21.49 -4.27 -16.37
C ASN A 154 21.74 -2.95 -15.62
N ASN A 155 21.67 -2.96 -14.28
CA ASN A 155 21.75 -1.79 -13.39
C ASN A 155 20.78 -0.67 -13.83
N PRO A 156 19.45 -0.94 -13.89
CA PRO A 156 18.48 0.09 -14.24
C PRO A 156 18.41 1.17 -13.15
N LYS A 157 17.99 2.39 -13.53
CA LYS A 157 17.76 3.48 -12.56
C LYS A 157 16.45 3.28 -11.78
N VAL A 158 15.47 2.66 -12.43
CA VAL A 158 14.14 2.37 -11.88
C VAL A 158 13.75 0.93 -12.19
N LEU A 159 13.24 0.23 -11.18
CA LEU A 159 12.62 -1.08 -11.31
C LEU A 159 11.11 -0.96 -11.11
N LEU A 160 10.35 -1.41 -12.10
CA LEU A 160 8.88 -1.42 -12.11
C LEU A 160 8.40 -2.83 -11.79
N LEU A 161 7.49 -2.97 -10.83
CA LEU A 161 7.02 -4.26 -10.31
C LEU A 161 5.48 -4.29 -10.38
N ASP A 162 4.91 -5.12 -11.25
CA ASP A 162 3.46 -5.22 -11.48
C ASP A 162 2.90 -6.47 -10.78
N GLU A 163 2.32 -6.30 -9.60
CA GLU A 163 1.78 -7.37 -8.73
C GLU A 163 2.66 -8.63 -8.63
N PRO A 164 3.98 -8.49 -8.39
CA PRO A 164 4.91 -9.60 -8.56
C PRO A 164 4.76 -10.69 -7.48
N LEU A 165 3.99 -10.45 -6.42
CA LEU A 165 3.77 -11.38 -5.30
C LEU A 165 2.38 -12.04 -5.30
N GLY A 166 1.47 -11.64 -6.20
CA GLY A 166 0.07 -12.06 -6.17
C GLY A 166 -0.15 -13.56 -6.34
N ALA A 167 0.77 -14.26 -7.00
CA ALA A 167 0.69 -15.71 -7.26
C ALA A 167 1.32 -16.60 -6.17
N LEU A 168 1.85 -16.01 -5.08
CA LEU A 168 2.57 -16.75 -4.03
C LEU A 168 1.65 -17.05 -2.83
N ASP A 169 1.92 -18.15 -2.12
CA ASP A 169 1.28 -18.44 -0.83
C ASP A 169 1.71 -17.44 0.25
N LEU A 170 0.94 -17.35 1.34
CA LEU A 170 1.14 -16.34 2.39
C LEU A 170 2.54 -16.38 3.03
N LYS A 171 3.08 -17.58 3.31
CA LYS A 171 4.38 -17.71 3.99
C LYS A 171 5.50 -17.24 3.08
N LEU A 172 5.48 -17.70 1.83
CA LEU A 172 6.47 -17.31 0.83
C LEU A 172 6.35 -15.82 0.49
N ARG A 173 5.13 -15.28 0.40
CA ARG A 173 4.86 -13.85 0.17
C ARG A 173 5.54 -12.99 1.23
N LYS A 174 5.32 -13.26 2.52
CA LYS A 174 5.94 -12.51 3.63
C LYS A 174 7.47 -12.56 3.59
N GLN A 175 8.03 -13.73 3.28
CA GLN A 175 9.47 -13.87 3.10
C GLN A 175 9.98 -12.99 1.94
N MET A 176 9.32 -13.07 0.78
CA MET A 176 9.72 -12.32 -0.41
C MET A 176 9.57 -10.80 -0.23
N GLN A 177 8.59 -10.32 0.55
CA GLN A 177 8.46 -8.90 0.88
C GLN A 177 9.71 -8.36 1.59
N LEU A 178 10.19 -9.07 2.62
CA LEU A 178 11.40 -8.69 3.36
C LEU A 178 12.64 -8.68 2.46
N GLU A 179 12.78 -9.71 1.61
CA GLU A 179 13.90 -9.85 0.70
C GLU A 179 13.90 -8.76 -0.38
N LEU A 180 12.74 -8.41 -0.95
CA LEU A 180 12.62 -7.33 -1.92
C LEU A 180 13.06 -5.99 -1.33
N LYS A 181 12.62 -5.68 -0.10
CA LYS A 181 13.02 -4.47 0.61
C LYS A 181 14.52 -4.44 0.89
N GLN A 182 15.11 -5.56 1.29
CA GLN A 182 16.56 -5.67 1.50
C GLN A 182 17.34 -5.52 0.20
N LEU A 183 16.88 -6.15 -0.88
CA LEU A 183 17.49 -6.06 -2.19
C LEU A 183 17.48 -4.62 -2.70
N GLN A 184 16.35 -3.93 -2.59
CA GLN A 184 16.21 -2.53 -2.96
C GLN A 184 17.22 -1.66 -2.19
N ARG A 185 17.29 -1.80 -0.86
CA ARG A 185 18.25 -1.07 -0.02
C ARG A 185 19.70 -1.36 -0.39
N LYS A 186 20.02 -2.62 -0.71
CA LYS A 186 21.38 -3.03 -1.11
C LYS A 186 21.78 -2.45 -2.46
N LEU A 187 20.85 -2.36 -3.41
CA LEU A 187 21.12 -1.88 -4.77
C LEU A 187 20.98 -0.36 -4.91
N GLY A 188 20.23 0.31 -4.02
CA GLY A 188 19.96 1.75 -4.09
C GLY A 188 19.13 2.17 -5.31
N ILE A 189 18.46 1.21 -5.96
CA ILE A 189 17.62 1.44 -7.14
C ILE A 189 16.24 1.94 -6.68
N THR A 190 15.61 2.78 -7.50
CA THR A 190 14.24 3.25 -7.24
C THR A 190 13.23 2.17 -7.61
N PHE A 191 12.33 1.81 -6.70
CA PHE A 191 11.32 0.78 -6.93
C PHE A 191 9.94 1.42 -7.03
N ILE A 192 9.19 1.06 -8.08
CA ILE A 192 7.77 1.39 -8.21
C ILE A 192 7.00 0.09 -8.23
N TYR A 193 6.24 -0.15 -7.17
CA TYR A 193 5.54 -1.39 -6.90
C TYR A 193 4.03 -1.17 -7.04
N VAL A 194 3.35 -2.03 -7.79
CA VAL A 194 1.88 -2.04 -7.89
C VAL A 194 1.34 -3.25 -7.18
N THR A 195 0.36 -3.04 -6.31
CA THR A 195 -0.39 -4.11 -5.65
C THR A 195 -1.80 -3.68 -5.29
N HIS A 196 -2.64 -4.66 -5.00
CA HIS A 196 -3.92 -4.49 -4.33
C HIS A 196 -3.87 -4.95 -2.85
N ASP A 197 -2.76 -5.55 -2.41
CA ASP A 197 -2.55 -6.03 -1.05
C ASP A 197 -2.03 -4.89 -0.16
N GLN A 198 -2.75 -4.62 0.92
CA GLN A 198 -2.45 -3.53 1.84
C GLN A 198 -1.27 -3.85 2.76
N GLU A 199 -1.11 -5.11 3.17
CA GLU A 199 -0.01 -5.56 4.03
C GLU A 199 1.32 -5.39 3.29
N GLU A 200 1.35 -5.72 2.00
CA GLU A 200 2.48 -5.45 1.11
C GLU A 200 2.89 -3.98 1.11
N ALA A 201 1.92 -3.09 0.87
CA ALA A 201 2.17 -1.66 0.78
C ALA A 201 2.65 -1.08 2.12
N LEU A 202 2.03 -1.46 3.23
CA LEU A 202 2.38 -0.95 4.56
C LEU A 202 3.74 -1.44 5.05
N THR A 203 4.14 -2.66 4.67
CA THR A 203 5.38 -3.28 5.15
C THR A 203 6.61 -2.87 4.33
N MET A 204 6.47 -2.79 3.00
CA MET A 204 7.61 -2.60 2.11
C MET A 204 7.96 -1.14 1.84
N SER A 205 6.95 -0.28 1.75
CA SER A 205 7.10 1.04 1.12
C SER A 205 7.74 2.09 2.03
N ASP A 206 8.45 3.02 1.42
CA ASP A 206 8.81 4.29 2.04
C ASP A 206 7.64 5.29 1.91
N ARG A 207 6.96 5.30 0.75
CA ARG A 207 5.72 6.04 0.49
C ARG A 207 4.72 5.19 -0.27
N ILE A 208 3.44 5.45 -0.01
CA ILE A 208 2.31 4.81 -0.68
C ILE A 208 1.51 5.89 -1.41
N VAL A 209 1.11 5.59 -2.64
CA VAL A 209 0.14 6.34 -3.43
C VAL A 209 -1.14 5.52 -3.46
N VAL A 210 -2.18 6.01 -2.79
CA VAL A 210 -3.52 5.40 -2.86
C VAL A 210 -4.25 6.00 -4.06
N MET A 211 -4.64 5.16 -5.01
CA MET A 211 -5.41 5.53 -6.19
C MET A 211 -6.84 5.00 -6.13
N ASN A 212 -7.78 5.84 -6.57
CA ASN A 212 -9.18 5.49 -6.74
C ASN A 212 -9.69 6.10 -8.04
N GLU A 213 -10.45 5.34 -8.83
CA GLU A 213 -11.07 5.84 -10.08
C GLU A 213 -10.15 6.68 -11.00
N GLY A 214 -8.87 6.33 -11.10
CA GLY A 214 -7.89 7.02 -11.96
C GLY A 214 -7.23 8.26 -11.33
N VAL A 215 -7.63 8.69 -10.13
CA VAL A 215 -7.04 9.81 -9.39
C VAL A 215 -6.21 9.35 -8.19
N ILE A 216 -5.33 10.22 -7.69
CA ILE A 216 -4.61 10.01 -6.43
C ILE A 216 -5.44 10.57 -5.28
N GLU A 217 -5.81 9.71 -4.34
CA GLU A 217 -6.54 10.08 -3.11
C GLU A 217 -5.60 10.58 -2.03
N HIS A 218 -4.46 9.90 -1.86
CA HIS A 218 -3.50 10.23 -0.81
C HIS A 218 -2.11 9.72 -1.16
N VAL A 219 -1.10 10.55 -0.92
CA VAL A 219 0.31 10.17 -0.92
C VAL A 219 0.92 10.46 0.44
N GLY A 220 1.57 9.48 1.04
CA GLY A 220 2.17 9.61 2.38
C GLY A 220 3.03 8.41 2.75
N THR A 221 3.65 8.45 3.93
CA THR A 221 4.31 7.27 4.49
C THR A 221 3.26 6.22 4.87
N PRO A 222 3.63 4.93 5.06
CA PRO A 222 2.71 3.92 5.59
C PRO A 222 1.98 4.36 6.86
N ALA A 223 2.69 5.00 7.79
CA ALA A 223 2.12 5.52 9.03
C ALA A 223 1.12 6.65 8.77
N ASP A 224 1.43 7.61 7.89
CA ASP A 224 0.50 8.70 7.56
C ASP A 224 -0.79 8.17 6.91
N ILE A 225 -0.65 7.21 5.98
CA ILE A 225 -1.78 6.64 5.25
C ILE A 225 -2.69 5.84 6.19
N TYR A 226 -2.10 5.12 7.14
CA TYR A 226 -2.84 4.30 8.10
C TYR A 226 -3.47 5.13 9.23
N GLU A 227 -2.66 5.97 9.90
CA GLU A 227 -3.07 6.69 11.12
C GLU A 227 -3.79 7.99 10.82
N ARG A 228 -3.58 8.60 9.65
CA ARG A 228 -4.13 9.91 9.28
C ARG A 228 -4.66 9.93 7.84
N PRO A 229 -5.64 9.08 7.50
CA PRO A 229 -6.24 9.09 6.17
C PRO A 229 -6.82 10.47 5.84
N LYS A 230 -6.65 10.91 4.60
CA LYS A 230 -7.15 12.23 4.12
C LYS A 230 -8.58 12.21 3.63
N THR A 231 -9.06 11.04 3.20
CA THR A 231 -10.41 10.87 2.64
C THR A 231 -11.07 9.65 3.26
N LYS A 232 -12.40 9.69 3.34
CA LYS A 232 -13.22 8.56 3.79
C LYS A 232 -12.91 7.27 3.02
N PHE A 233 -12.65 7.39 1.72
CA PHE A 233 -12.20 6.26 0.89
C PHE A 233 -10.92 5.62 1.44
N VAL A 234 -9.86 6.41 1.70
CA VAL A 234 -8.60 5.87 2.22
C VAL A 234 -8.77 5.24 3.61
N ALA A 235 -9.58 5.87 4.46
CA ALA A 235 -9.87 5.34 5.81
C ALA A 235 -10.58 3.98 5.77
N ASN A 236 -11.51 3.80 4.83
CA ASN A 236 -12.24 2.56 4.65
C ASN A 236 -11.44 1.51 3.85
N PHE A 237 -10.57 1.97 2.96
CA PHE A 237 -9.83 1.08 2.06
C PHE A 237 -8.58 0.48 2.72
N ILE A 238 -7.92 1.20 3.63
CA ILE A 238 -6.68 0.74 4.30
C ILE A 238 -6.99 0.32 5.73
N GLY A 239 -6.80 -0.95 6.07
CA GLY A 239 -7.06 -1.51 7.39
C GLY A 239 -8.54 -1.52 7.77
N GLU A 240 -8.85 -2.06 8.95
CA GLU A 240 -10.19 -1.91 9.52
C GLU A 240 -10.34 -0.55 10.22
N THR A 241 -11.52 0.04 10.11
CA THR A 241 -11.84 1.35 10.68
C THR A 241 -13.29 1.38 11.09
N ASN A 242 -13.58 1.99 12.24
CA ASN A 242 -14.94 2.41 12.59
C ASN A 242 -15.15 3.84 12.10
N LEU A 243 -16.18 4.06 11.29
CA LEU A 243 -16.51 5.35 10.68
C LEU A 243 -17.82 5.87 11.24
N PHE A 244 -17.79 6.98 11.96
CA PHE A 244 -18.96 7.68 12.50
C PHE A 244 -19.24 8.90 11.63
N GLU A 245 -20.48 9.08 11.20
CA GLU A 245 -20.86 10.13 10.25
C GLU A 245 -21.85 11.06 10.92
N GLY A 246 -21.64 12.36 10.76
CA GLY A 246 -22.64 13.31 11.24
C GLY A 246 -22.13 14.73 11.35
N LYS A 247 -22.70 15.48 12.30
CA LYS A 247 -22.57 16.94 12.35
C LYS A 247 -21.80 17.39 13.57
N ILE A 248 -21.16 18.53 13.45
CA ILE A 248 -20.30 19.04 14.50
C ILE A 248 -21.13 19.91 15.45
N LEU A 249 -21.04 19.60 16.73
CA LEU A 249 -21.59 20.39 17.83
C LEU A 249 -20.45 21.03 18.63
N GLU A 250 -20.63 22.28 19.05
CA GLU A 250 -19.76 22.91 20.04
C GLU A 250 -20.49 23.05 21.38
N LYS A 251 -19.83 22.61 22.45
CA LYS A 251 -20.31 22.68 23.84
C LYS A 251 -19.14 22.90 24.77
N ASP A 252 -19.23 23.88 25.67
CA ASP A 252 -18.24 24.13 26.73
C ASP A 252 -16.77 24.12 26.25
N ASP A 253 -16.48 24.92 25.22
CA ASP A 253 -15.16 25.02 24.53
C ASP A 253 -14.66 23.72 23.85
N ASN A 254 -15.46 22.65 23.85
CA ASN A 254 -15.16 21.38 23.19
C ASN A 254 -16.00 21.17 21.94
N LYS A 255 -15.49 20.33 21.04
CA LYS A 255 -16.16 19.90 19.81
C LYS A 255 -16.58 18.45 19.91
N TYR A 256 -17.79 18.16 19.46
CA TYR A 256 -18.37 16.83 19.41
C TYR A 256 -18.85 16.53 18.00
N LEU A 257 -18.72 15.28 17.59
CA LEU A 257 -19.52 14.74 16.49
C LEU A 257 -20.85 14.26 17.08
N LEU A 258 -21.96 14.75 16.56
CA LEU A 258 -23.27 14.12 16.72
C LEU A 258 -23.43 13.10 15.61
N ASP A 259 -23.38 11.82 15.97
CA ASP A 259 -23.52 10.72 15.03
C ASP A 259 -24.94 10.68 14.45
N GLU A 260 -25.06 10.51 13.13
CA GLU A 260 -26.34 10.51 12.42
C GLU A 260 -27.09 9.19 12.54
N ASP A 261 -26.37 8.07 12.71
CA ASP A 261 -26.99 6.75 12.81
C ASP A 261 -27.66 6.53 14.17
N ASP A 262 -27.04 7.02 15.24
CA ASP A 262 -27.50 6.69 16.60
C ASP A 262 -27.56 7.87 17.58
N GLY A 263 -27.17 9.07 17.16
CA GLY A 263 -27.26 10.29 17.98
C GLY A 263 -26.24 10.37 19.12
N GLU A 264 -25.24 9.48 19.17
CA GLU A 264 -24.17 9.56 20.17
C GLU A 264 -23.32 10.82 19.96
N GLU A 265 -22.95 11.48 21.07
CA GLU A 265 -22.08 12.66 21.05
C GLU A 265 -20.64 12.24 21.35
N ILE A 266 -19.80 12.28 20.32
CA ILE A 266 -18.44 11.77 20.38
C ILE A 266 -17.48 12.96 20.46
N LEU A 267 -16.74 13.07 21.57
CA LEU A 267 -15.72 14.10 21.73
C LEU A 267 -14.64 13.95 20.65
N ILE A 268 -14.34 15.04 19.94
CA ILE A 268 -13.32 15.07 18.89
C ILE A 268 -12.25 16.11 19.22
N THR A 269 -11.00 15.79 18.89
CA THR A 269 -9.89 16.75 18.94
C THR A 269 -9.41 17.04 17.54
N GLY A 270 -9.50 18.29 17.10
CA GLY A 270 -9.14 18.71 15.75
C GLY A 270 -9.86 20.00 15.37
N SER A 271 -9.40 20.66 14.31
CA SER A 271 -10.04 21.86 13.76
C SER A 271 -10.83 21.50 12.51
N PRO A 272 -12.09 21.07 12.63
CA PRO A 272 -13.01 21.15 11.51
C PRO A 272 -13.26 22.64 11.24
N THR A 273 -13.05 23.04 9.99
CA THR A 273 -13.02 24.44 9.55
C THR A 273 -14.41 25.09 9.50
N SER A 274 -15.49 24.30 9.58
CA SER A 274 -16.88 24.77 9.57
C SER A 274 -17.78 23.86 10.41
N MET A 275 -18.71 24.45 11.16
CA MET A 275 -19.70 23.76 12.00
C MET A 275 -20.84 23.11 11.21
N THR A 276 -21.07 23.53 9.96
CA THR A 276 -22.26 23.15 9.19
C THR A 276 -22.00 22.02 8.20
N GLN A 277 -20.84 21.37 8.27
CA GLN A 277 -20.47 20.31 7.35
C GLN A 277 -20.75 18.94 7.97
N GLU A 278 -21.35 18.07 7.16
CA GLU A 278 -21.29 16.62 7.38
C GLU A 278 -19.82 16.23 7.40
N VAL A 279 -19.41 15.50 8.43
CA VAL A 279 -18.04 15.01 8.60
C VAL A 279 -18.07 13.54 8.95
N CYS A 280 -16.94 12.89 8.69
CA CYS A 280 -16.72 11.49 9.05
C CYS A 280 -15.56 11.39 10.04
N LEU A 281 -15.81 10.79 11.20
CA LEU A 281 -14.81 10.44 12.19
C LEU A 281 -14.38 8.99 11.99
N ALA A 282 -13.10 8.79 11.69
CA ALA A 282 -12.47 7.48 11.66
C ALA A 282 -11.74 7.20 12.97
N ILE A 283 -11.96 6.02 13.54
CA ILE A 283 -11.16 5.49 14.65
C ILE A 283 -10.85 4.02 14.40
N ARG A 284 -9.58 3.67 14.54
CA ARG A 284 -9.09 2.31 14.35
C ARG A 284 -9.56 1.40 15.49
N PRO A 285 -10.04 0.17 15.23
CA PRO A 285 -10.48 -0.76 16.26
C PRO A 285 -9.45 -1.00 17.37
N GLU A 286 -8.16 -1.05 17.03
CA GLU A 286 -7.03 -1.25 17.94
C GLU A 286 -6.67 -0.01 18.77
N ARG A 287 -7.28 1.14 18.49
CA ARG A 287 -7.15 2.36 19.29
C ARG A 287 -8.26 2.49 20.34
N ILE A 288 -9.25 1.59 20.31
CA ILE A 288 -10.35 1.51 21.26
C ILE A 288 -10.03 0.43 22.30
N LYS A 289 -10.33 0.71 23.57
CA LYS A 289 -10.20 -0.24 24.68
C LYS A 289 -11.52 -0.37 25.42
N LEU A 290 -11.84 -1.59 25.88
CA LEU A 290 -12.97 -1.78 26.77
C LEU A 290 -12.56 -1.53 28.23
N SER A 291 -13.43 -0.85 28.98
CA SER A 291 -13.18 -0.49 30.38
C SER A 291 -14.48 -0.38 31.18
N ASN A 292 -14.39 -0.54 32.51
CA ASN A 292 -15.51 -0.28 33.42
C ASN A 292 -15.78 1.22 33.66
N ASN A 293 -14.78 2.07 33.40
CA ASN A 293 -14.82 3.51 33.65
C ASN A 293 -14.19 4.27 32.46
N VAL A 294 -14.53 5.55 32.33
CA VAL A 294 -13.91 6.47 31.37
C VAL A 294 -12.91 7.34 32.11
N ASP A 295 -11.64 7.29 31.71
CA ASP A 295 -10.61 8.14 32.29
C ASP A 295 -10.79 9.60 31.84
N ASN A 296 -10.27 10.55 32.64
CA ASN A 296 -10.43 11.97 32.34
C ASN A 296 -9.76 12.35 31.00
N GLY A 297 -10.49 13.08 30.15
CA GLY A 297 -10.03 13.51 28.83
C GLY A 297 -10.06 12.41 27.74
N MET A 298 -10.57 11.22 28.05
CA MET A 298 -10.82 10.16 27.07
C MET A 298 -12.25 10.25 26.55
N VAL A 299 -12.46 9.76 25.33
CA VAL A 299 -13.81 9.46 24.84
C VAL A 299 -14.30 8.17 25.50
N GLY A 300 -15.59 8.08 25.80
CA GLY A 300 -16.19 6.87 26.34
C GLY A 300 -17.64 6.70 25.94
N ILE A 301 -17.92 5.68 25.12
CA ILE A 301 -19.28 5.32 24.69
C ILE A 301 -19.74 4.10 25.48
N LYS A 302 -20.96 4.13 26.03
CA LYS A 302 -21.56 2.97 26.71
C LYS A 302 -21.99 1.95 25.67
N VAL A 303 -21.49 0.73 25.83
CA VAL A 303 -21.76 -0.36 24.90
C VAL A 303 -22.07 -1.68 25.61
N SER A 304 -22.79 -2.54 24.93
CA SER A 304 -22.92 -3.97 25.26
C SER A 304 -22.07 -4.80 24.31
N VAL A 305 -21.57 -5.93 24.78
CA VAL A 305 -20.80 -6.87 23.94
C VAL A 305 -21.77 -7.78 23.21
N LYS A 306 -21.73 -7.78 21.87
CA LYS A 306 -22.55 -8.66 21.03
C LYS A 306 -21.84 -10.00 20.80
N GLU A 307 -20.59 -9.94 20.36
CA GLU A 307 -19.80 -11.13 20.05
C GLU A 307 -18.30 -10.88 20.18
N ARG A 308 -17.55 -11.96 20.38
CA ARG A 308 -16.08 -11.98 20.38
C ARG A 308 -15.57 -13.00 19.38
N ILE A 309 -14.65 -12.55 18.54
CA ILE A 309 -14.06 -13.32 17.45
C ILE A 309 -12.56 -13.41 17.69
N TYR A 310 -12.05 -14.63 17.79
CA TYR A 310 -10.61 -14.89 17.91
C TYR A 310 -9.95 -14.77 16.54
N ASN A 311 -8.99 -13.85 16.40
CA ASN A 311 -8.27 -13.61 15.14
C ASN A 311 -6.75 -13.62 15.37
N GLY A 312 -6.20 -14.82 15.48
CA GLY A 312 -4.75 -15.02 15.59
C GLY A 312 -4.19 -14.49 16.91
N SER A 313 -3.56 -13.31 16.87
CA SER A 313 -2.94 -12.64 18.02
C SER A 313 -3.84 -11.59 18.69
N VAL A 314 -5.02 -11.33 18.12
CA VAL A 314 -5.98 -10.34 18.62
C VAL A 314 -7.36 -10.95 18.81
N ILE A 315 -8.14 -10.38 19.71
CA ILE A 315 -9.58 -10.63 19.82
C ILE A 315 -10.31 -9.41 19.27
N LYS A 316 -11.22 -9.64 18.32
CA LYS A 316 -12.14 -8.64 17.83
C LYS A 316 -13.44 -8.76 18.60
N THR A 317 -13.86 -7.68 19.23
CA THR A 317 -15.12 -7.60 19.97
C THR A 317 -16.05 -6.68 19.21
N VAL A 318 -17.19 -7.22 18.76
CA VAL A 318 -18.27 -6.40 18.21
C VAL A 318 -19.10 -5.88 19.38
N VAL A 319 -19.21 -4.57 19.46
CA VAL A 319 -19.95 -3.88 20.52
C VAL A 319 -21.10 -3.10 19.92
N VAL A 320 -22.16 -2.94 20.72
CA VAL A 320 -23.39 -2.23 20.33
C VAL A 320 -23.61 -1.07 21.28
N THR A 321 -23.80 0.14 20.74
CA THR A 321 -24.22 1.31 21.52
C THR A 321 -25.62 1.11 22.10
N GLN A 322 -26.04 2.00 23.00
CA GLN A 322 -27.38 1.94 23.57
C GLN A 322 -28.48 2.09 22.51
N ASN A 323 -28.15 2.77 21.42
CA ASN A 323 -29.06 3.11 20.33
C ASN A 323 -28.95 2.15 19.13
N GLY A 324 -28.18 1.06 19.27
CA GLY A 324 -28.18 -0.07 18.32
C GLY A 324 -27.08 -0.06 17.26
N ARG A 325 -26.18 0.94 17.26
CA ARG A 325 -25.06 1.01 16.33
C ARG A 325 -23.97 0.03 16.71
N GLU A 326 -23.43 -0.68 15.73
CA GLU A 326 -22.37 -1.65 15.92
C GLU A 326 -21.01 -1.11 15.47
N PHE A 327 -19.98 -1.40 16.24
CA PHE A 327 -18.60 -1.14 15.85
C PHE A 327 -17.63 -2.13 16.49
N VAL A 328 -16.40 -2.17 16.00
CA VAL A 328 -15.41 -3.19 16.35
C VAL A 328 -14.32 -2.62 17.25
N VAL A 329 -13.99 -3.35 18.30
CA VAL A 329 -12.82 -3.12 19.15
C VAL A 329 -11.84 -4.27 18.92
N SER A 330 -10.55 -3.99 18.73
CA SER A 330 -9.53 -5.03 18.54
C SER A 330 -8.47 -4.95 19.63
N GLU A 331 -8.42 -5.97 20.49
CA GLU A 331 -7.50 -6.01 21.63
C GLU A 331 -6.47 -7.13 21.43
N PRO A 332 -5.16 -6.91 21.70
CA PRO A 332 -4.18 -7.97 21.78
C PRO A 332 -4.59 -9.01 22.83
N ILE A 333 -4.39 -10.31 22.57
CA ILE A 333 -4.82 -11.39 23.49
C ILE A 333 -4.29 -11.21 24.92
N SER A 334 -3.07 -10.68 25.07
CA SER A 334 -2.46 -10.41 26.38
C SER A 334 -3.20 -9.36 27.20
N ASP A 335 -3.94 -8.47 26.53
CA ASP A 335 -4.50 -7.25 27.10
C ASP A 335 -6.04 -7.23 26.98
N VAL A 336 -6.64 -8.35 26.58
CA VAL A 336 -8.10 -8.43 26.36
C VAL A 336 -8.83 -8.15 27.66
N TYR A 337 -9.82 -7.29 27.57
CA TYR A 337 -10.66 -6.97 28.71
C TYR A 337 -11.43 -8.20 29.20
N SER A 338 -11.29 -8.54 30.49
CA SER A 338 -12.09 -9.60 31.12
C SER A 338 -13.53 -9.12 31.30
N LEU A 339 -14.48 -9.89 30.78
CA LEU A 339 -15.92 -9.63 30.95
C LEU A 339 -16.45 -10.16 32.29
N ASP A 340 -15.59 -10.44 33.27
CA ASP A 340 -16.01 -10.78 34.63
C ASP A 340 -16.82 -9.62 35.20
N THR A 341 -18.13 -9.79 35.12
CA THR A 341 -19.13 -8.74 35.25
C THR A 341 -19.43 -8.54 36.72
N HIS A 342 -19.03 -7.39 37.26
CA HIS A 342 -19.57 -6.83 38.49
C HIS A 342 -21.04 -6.37 38.33
N ASN A 343 -21.95 -7.26 37.89
CA ASN A 343 -23.39 -6.98 37.73
C ASN A 343 -23.79 -5.81 36.78
N LYS A 344 -22.90 -5.37 35.88
CA LYS A 344 -23.23 -4.34 34.88
C LYS A 344 -23.50 -4.99 33.52
N ASN A 345 -24.61 -4.63 32.88
CA ASN A 345 -24.97 -5.06 31.52
C ASN A 345 -24.26 -4.26 30.41
N TYR A 346 -23.32 -3.38 30.77
CA TYR A 346 -22.60 -2.52 29.84
C TYR A 346 -21.14 -2.32 30.28
N VAL A 347 -20.30 -1.99 29.30
CA VAL A 347 -18.92 -1.51 29.47
C VAL A 347 -18.76 -0.21 28.68
N PHE A 348 -17.64 0.47 28.84
CA PHE A 348 -17.29 1.62 28.01
C PHE A 348 -16.29 1.22 26.94
N ALA A 349 -16.57 1.58 25.69
CA ALA A 349 -15.57 1.65 24.64
C ALA A 349 -14.87 3.02 24.73
N THR A 350 -13.57 3.00 25.00
CA THR A 350 -12.80 4.20 25.33
C THR A 350 -11.58 4.39 24.43
N TRP A 351 -11.24 5.64 24.10
CA TRP A 351 -10.03 5.96 23.36
C TRP A 351 -9.57 7.40 23.63
N ASN A 352 -8.31 7.67 23.28
CA ASN A 352 -7.79 9.03 23.29
C ASN A 352 -8.32 9.76 22.04
N PRO A 353 -9.01 10.91 22.18
CA PRO A 353 -9.61 11.58 21.02
C PRO A 353 -8.59 11.97 19.93
N LYS A 354 -7.30 12.10 20.26
CA LYS A 354 -6.22 12.35 19.28
C LYS A 354 -5.96 11.20 18.30
N HIS A 355 -6.44 9.99 18.61
CA HIS A 355 -6.35 8.84 17.72
C HIS A 355 -7.48 8.79 16.69
N ALA A 356 -8.53 9.61 16.87
CA ALA A 356 -9.60 9.71 15.91
C ALA A 356 -9.29 10.80 14.88
N VAL A 357 -9.67 10.56 13.63
CA VAL A 357 -9.39 11.45 12.50
C VAL A 357 -10.71 11.94 11.93
N VAL A 358 -10.89 13.25 11.90
CA VAL A 358 -12.07 13.90 11.30
C VAL A 358 -11.75 14.24 9.84
N MET A 359 -12.63 13.82 8.93
CA MET A 359 -12.53 14.02 7.49
C MET A 359 -13.81 14.66 6.93
N HIS A 360 -13.68 15.29 5.77
CA HIS A 360 -14.79 15.89 5.01
C HIS A 360 -15.18 15.05 3.80
#